data_AF-A0A4U0H2J4-F1
#
_entry.id   AF-A0A4U0H2J4-F1
#
_cell.length_a   1.000
_cell.length_b   1.000
_cell.length_c   1.000
_cell.angle_alpha   90.00
_cell.angle_beta   90.00
_cell.angle_gamma   90.00
#
_symmetry.space_group_name_H-M   'P 1'
#
loop_
_entity.id
_entity.type
_entity.pdbx_description
1 polymer ?
#
loop_
_entity_poly.entity_id
_entity_poly.type
_entity_poly.pdbx_seq_one_letter_code
_entity_poly.pdbx_strand_id
1 'polypeptide(L)'
;MNKNKKINVKGVDILLYQNNHEDFISLTDIARHKDPNHTDDLVKNWMRNRNTIELLGFWETIYNPNFKPVEFEGFRKQAGLNSFVMTPKRWIIHWQYKILYTAIVNFNEYTRNEK
;
A
#
# COMPACT_ATOMS: atom_id res chain seq x y z
N MET A 1 8.45 18.68 -10.53
CA MET A 1 7.17 17.93 -10.49
C MET A 1 7.31 16.75 -11.43
N ASN A 2 7.41 15.52 -10.92
CA ASN A 2 7.52 14.33 -11.79
C ASN A 2 6.23 14.15 -12.57
N LYS A 3 6.35 13.99 -13.89
CA LYS A 3 5.22 13.71 -14.78
C LYS A 3 4.67 12.32 -14.43
N ASN A 4 3.46 12.25 -13.90
CA ASN A 4 2.77 10.99 -13.68
C ASN A 4 2.56 10.31 -15.04
N LYS A 5 3.25 9.19 -15.25
CA LYS A 5 3.15 8.41 -16.49
C LYS A 5 1.92 7.51 -16.34
N LYS A 6 1.08 7.42 -17.37
CA LYS A 6 -0.09 6.52 -17.37
C LYS A 6 0.22 5.33 -18.26
N ILE A 7 -0.10 4.13 -17.79
CA ILE A 7 -0.10 2.93 -18.62
C ILE A 7 -1.53 2.45 -18.79
N ASN A 8 -1.88 2.07 -20.02
CA ASN A 8 -3.15 1.43 -20.28
C ASN A 8 -2.98 -0.09 -20.17
N VAL A 9 -3.63 -0.71 -19.19
CA VAL A 9 -3.62 -2.15 -18.99
C VAL A 9 -5.05 -2.65 -19.14
N LYS A 10 -5.34 -3.41 -20.19
CA LYS A 10 -6.69 -3.94 -20.50
C LYS A 10 -7.79 -2.86 -20.57
N GLY A 11 -7.48 -1.68 -21.09
CA GLY A 11 -8.43 -0.56 -21.17
C GLY A 11 -8.49 0.32 -19.92
N VAL A 12 -7.63 0.06 -18.92
CA VAL A 12 -7.59 0.79 -17.66
C VAL A 12 -6.34 1.64 -17.60
N ASP A 13 -6.51 2.94 -17.36
CA ASP A 13 -5.40 3.84 -17.11
C ASP A 13 -4.92 3.69 -15.66
N ILE A 14 -3.73 3.13 -15.49
CA ILE A 14 -3.05 2.99 -14.21
C ILE A 14 -1.98 4.08 -14.11
N LEU A 15 -1.99 4.83 -13.00
CA LEU A 15 -0.95 5.81 -12.72
C LEU A 15 0.34 5.09 -12.30
N LEU A 16 1.42 5.41 -13.01
CA LEU A 16 2.79 5.12 -12.62
C LEU A 16 3.38 6.35 -11.93
N TYR A 17 3.90 6.12 -10.73
CA TYR A 17 4.69 7.10 -10.02
C TYR A 17 6.16 6.79 -10.25
N GLN A 18 6.91 7.79 -10.70
CA GLN A 18 8.35 7.66 -10.86
C GLN A 18 9.04 8.29 -9.65
N ASN A 19 9.85 7.52 -8.93
CA ASN A 19 10.68 8.02 -7.85
C ASN A 19 12.08 7.39 -7.97
N ASN A 20 13.13 8.21 -8.02
CA ASN A 20 14.52 7.76 -8.12
C ASN A 20 14.78 6.64 -9.17
N HIS A 21 14.25 6.80 -10.39
CA HIS A 21 14.37 5.84 -11.51
C HIS A 21 13.58 4.52 -11.37
N GLU A 22 12.77 4.37 -10.32
CA GLU A 22 11.87 3.23 -10.16
C GLU A 22 10.42 3.65 -10.47
N ASP A 23 9.71 2.79 -11.22
CA ASP A 23 8.30 2.97 -11.57
C ASP A 23 7.43 2.19 -10.58
N PHE A 24 6.50 2.89 -9.91
CA PHE A 24 5.57 2.33 -8.93
C PHE A 24 4.14 2.32 -9.47
N ILE A 25 3.41 1.23 -9.23
CA ILE A 25 2.01 1.11 -9.60
C ILE A 25 1.10 1.56 -8.45
N SER A 26 0.09 2.36 -8.78
CA SER A 26 -0.96 2.77 -7.84
C SER A 26 -1.85 1.61 -7.40
N LEU A 27 -1.77 1.22 -6.11
CA LEU A 27 -2.61 0.17 -5.53
C LEU A 27 -4.09 0.59 -5.46
N THR A 28 -4.35 1.88 -5.21
CA THR A 28 -5.70 2.44 -5.10
C THR A 28 -6.40 2.47 -6.45
N ASP A 29 -5.69 2.70 -7.55
CA ASP A 29 -6.28 2.64 -8.89
C ASP A 29 -6.66 1.20 -9.27
N ILE A 30 -5.84 0.22 -8.90
CA ILE A 30 -6.19 -1.20 -9.08
C ILE A 30 -7.44 -1.55 -8.26
N ALA A 31 -7.51 -1.10 -7.01
CA ALA A 31 -8.67 -1.34 -6.15
C ALA A 31 -9.94 -0.65 -6.69
N ARG A 32 -9.84 0.60 -7.15
CA ARG A 32 -10.95 1.37 -7.74
C ARG A 32 -11.46 0.72 -9.02
N HIS A 33 -10.56 0.16 -9.83
CA HIS A 33 -10.96 -0.60 -11.01
C HIS A 33 -11.74 -1.87 -10.64
N LYS A 34 -11.32 -2.55 -9.57
CA LYS A 34 -11.95 -3.80 -9.14
C LYS A 34 -13.34 -3.57 -8.53
N ASP A 35 -13.48 -2.58 -7.65
CA ASP A 35 -14.76 -2.14 -7.12
C ASP A 35 -14.66 -0.66 -6.69
N PRO A 36 -15.21 0.28 -7.48
CA PRO A 36 -15.10 1.70 -7.17
C PRO A 36 -15.85 2.08 -5.89
N ASN A 37 -16.94 1.38 -5.55
CA ASN A 37 -17.78 1.67 -4.39
C ASN A 37 -17.19 1.14 -3.08
N HIS A 38 -16.34 0.10 -3.15
CA HIS A 38 -15.73 -0.54 -1.98
C HIS A 38 -14.20 -0.55 -2.03
N THR A 39 -13.60 0.46 -2.66
CA THR A 39 -12.14 0.60 -2.82
C THR A 39 -11.40 0.44 -1.50
N ASP A 40 -11.88 1.11 -0.45
CA ASP A 40 -11.26 1.10 0.88
C ASP A 40 -11.30 -0.27 1.54
N ASP A 41 -12.42 -0.99 1.39
CA ASP A 41 -12.61 -2.30 1.99
C ASP A 41 -11.82 -3.38 1.25
N LEU A 42 -11.66 -3.25 -0.07
CA LEU A 42 -10.73 -4.08 -0.85
C LEU A 42 -9.29 -3.95 -0.34
N VAL A 43 -8.82 -2.73 -0.17
CA VAL A 43 -7.44 -2.48 0.31
C VAL A 43 -7.28 -2.97 1.75
N LYS A 44 -8.24 -2.74 2.65
CA LYS A 44 -8.22 -3.30 4.02
C LYS A 44 -8.18 -4.83 3.99
N ASN A 45 -8.97 -5.47 3.13
CA ASN A 45 -9.00 -6.93 3.00
C ASN A 45 -7.65 -7.48 2.52
N TRP A 46 -7.00 -6.82 1.57
CA TRP A 46 -5.63 -7.19 1.15
C TRP A 46 -4.63 -7.06 2.29
N MET A 47 -4.70 -5.97 3.07
CA MET A 47 -3.82 -5.76 4.22
C MET A 47 -4.11 -6.69 5.40
N ARG A 48 -5.32 -7.28 5.51
CA ARG A 48 -5.62 -8.32 6.51
C ARG A 48 -5.00 -9.66 6.17
N ASN A 49 -4.76 -9.93 4.87
CA ASN A 49 -4.29 -11.22 4.41
C ASN A 49 -2.84 -11.46 4.87
N ARG A 50 -2.61 -12.62 5.49
CA ARG A 50 -1.29 -13.02 5.98
C ARG A 50 -0.23 -13.08 4.87
N ASN A 51 -0.57 -13.58 3.69
CA ASN A 51 0.36 -13.66 2.56
C ASN A 51 0.78 -12.25 2.11
N THR A 52 -0.14 -11.28 2.09
CA THR A 52 0.19 -9.89 1.78
C THR A 52 1.14 -9.31 2.84
N ILE A 53 0.86 -9.53 4.12
CA ILE A 53 1.70 -9.05 5.22
C ILE A 53 3.10 -9.68 5.18
N GLU A 54 3.20 -10.98 4.91
CA GLU A 54 4.49 -11.67 4.77
C GLU A 54 5.28 -11.16 3.55
N LEU A 55 4.61 -10.95 2.42
CA LEU A 55 5.22 -10.37 1.23
C LEU A 55 5.76 -8.96 1.54
N LEU A 56 4.92 -8.07 2.09
CA LEU A 56 5.33 -6.72 2.42
C LEU A 56 6.47 -6.71 3.45
N GLY A 57 6.44 -7.58 4.46
CA GLY A 57 7.52 -7.72 5.43
C GLY A 57 8.83 -8.19 4.80
N PHE A 58 8.77 -9.13 3.87
CA PHE A 58 9.95 -9.56 3.11
C PHE A 58 10.55 -8.40 2.29
N TRP A 59 9.70 -7.62 1.60
CA TRP A 59 10.13 -6.41 0.92
C TRP A 59 10.80 -5.42 1.89
N GLU A 60 10.21 -5.17 3.05
CA GLU A 60 10.82 -4.29 4.06
C GLU A 60 12.19 -4.83 4.54
N THR A 61 12.37 -6.15 4.72
CA THR A 61 13.69 -6.69 5.11
C THR A 61 14.80 -6.42 4.09
N ILE A 62 14.46 -6.31 2.80
CA ILE A 62 15.44 -6.09 1.74
C ILE A 62 15.73 -4.60 1.58
N TYR A 63 14.69 -3.78 1.59
CA TYR A 63 14.80 -2.37 1.20
C TYR A 63 14.88 -1.41 2.38
N ASN A 64 14.42 -1.80 3.57
CA ASN A 64 14.39 -0.92 4.74
C ASN A 64 15.51 -1.24 5.75
N PRO A 65 16.61 -0.47 5.77
CA PRO A 65 17.70 -0.69 6.71
C PRO A 65 17.30 -0.47 8.18
N ASN A 66 16.19 0.24 8.43
CA ASN A 66 15.65 0.48 9.78
C ASN A 66 14.52 -0.50 10.14
N PHE A 67 14.41 -1.61 9.42
CA PHE A 67 13.39 -2.62 9.69
C PHE A 67 13.54 -3.19 11.11
N LYS A 68 12.40 -3.46 11.76
CA LYS A 68 12.32 -3.98 13.13
C LYS A 68 11.74 -5.40 13.13
N PRO A 69 12.58 -6.46 13.03
CA PRO A 69 12.11 -7.84 12.85
C PRO A 69 11.22 -8.32 14.00
N VAL A 70 11.54 -7.94 15.24
CA VAL A 70 10.83 -8.38 16.44
C VAL A 70 9.41 -7.81 16.47
N GLU A 71 9.26 -6.52 16.17
CA GLU A 71 7.94 -5.89 16.07
C GLU A 71 7.13 -6.52 14.92
N PHE A 72 7.80 -6.83 13.80
CA PHE A 72 7.14 -7.40 12.63
C PHE A 72 6.62 -8.80 12.90
N GLU A 73 7.36 -9.62 13.64
CA GLU A 73 6.95 -10.97 14.00
C GLU A 73 5.62 -10.96 14.79
N GLY A 74 5.43 -9.97 15.67
CA GLY A 74 4.17 -9.75 16.37
C GLY A 74 3.00 -9.47 15.42
N PHE A 75 3.19 -8.59 14.44
CA PHE A 75 2.19 -8.32 13.39
C PHE A 75 1.93 -9.54 12.51
N ARG A 76 2.97 -10.26 12.10
CA ARG A 76 2.88 -11.48 11.28
C ARG A 76 2.06 -12.56 11.97
N LYS A 77 2.24 -12.75 13.29
CA LYS A 77 1.47 -13.74 14.07
C LYS A 77 -0.02 -13.38 14.17
N GLN A 78 -0.36 -12.09 14.20
CA GLN A 78 -1.74 -11.63 14.28
C GLN A 78 -2.42 -11.59 12.90
N ALA A 79 -1.65 -11.48 11.81
CA ALA A 79 -2.19 -11.40 10.46
C ALA A 79 -3.06 -12.61 10.11
N GLY A 80 -4.22 -12.33 9.50
CA GLY A 80 -5.23 -13.35 9.18
C GLY A 80 -6.26 -13.62 10.29
N LEU A 81 -6.04 -13.16 11.53
CA LEU A 81 -7.08 -13.19 12.56
C LEU A 81 -8.21 -12.21 12.22
N ASN A 82 -9.44 -12.55 12.58
CA ASN A 82 -10.59 -11.64 12.38
C ASN A 82 -10.46 -10.35 13.19
N SER A 83 -9.75 -10.38 14.32
CA SER A 83 -9.44 -9.22 15.15
C SER A 83 -8.31 -8.36 14.61
N PHE A 84 -7.57 -8.83 13.60
CA PHE A 84 -6.44 -8.11 13.04
C PHE A 84 -6.90 -7.06 12.05
N VAL A 85 -6.56 -5.81 12.34
CA VAL A 85 -6.85 -4.67 11.48
C VAL A 85 -5.53 -4.00 11.11
N MET A 86 -5.16 -4.12 9.83
CA MET A 86 -4.05 -3.40 9.24
C MET A 86 -4.57 -2.48 8.14
N THR A 87 -4.25 -1.20 8.24
CA THR A 87 -4.53 -0.22 7.20
C THR A 87 -3.23 0.20 6.54
N PRO A 88 -3.26 0.68 5.28
CA PRO A 88 -2.07 1.22 4.64
C PRO A 88 -1.42 2.34 5.45
N LYS A 89 -2.22 3.22 6.08
CA LYS A 89 -1.72 4.27 6.98
C LYS A 89 -0.97 3.69 8.18
N ARG A 90 -1.55 2.68 8.83
CA ARG A 90 -0.93 2.02 9.99
C ARG A 90 0.40 1.38 9.60
N TRP A 91 0.46 0.70 8.45
CA TRP A 91 1.69 0.11 7.94
C TRP A 91 2.80 1.14 7.76
N ILE A 92 2.52 2.27 7.10
CA ILE A 92 3.51 3.34 6.87
C ILE A 92 4.07 3.87 8.19
N ILE A 93 3.20 4.11 9.18
CA ILE A 93 3.61 4.66 10.48
C ILE A 93 4.62 3.75 11.17
N HIS A 94 4.40 2.42 11.13
CA HIS A 94 5.26 1.45 11.80
C HIS A 94 6.60 1.23 11.06
N TRP A 95 6.59 1.19 9.74
CA TRP A 95 7.75 0.73 8.95
C TRP A 95 8.55 1.85 8.30
N GLN A 96 8.03 3.09 8.23
CA GLN A 96 8.77 4.28 7.80
C GLN A 96 9.56 4.16 6.48
N TYR A 97 9.15 3.29 5.55
CA TYR A 97 9.77 3.21 4.22
C TYR A 97 8.88 3.77 3.11
N LYS A 98 9.53 4.52 2.22
CA LYS A 98 8.93 5.55 1.35
C LYS A 98 8.21 4.98 0.11
N ILE A 99 8.36 3.68 -0.17
CA ILE A 99 7.77 3.02 -1.35
C ILE A 99 6.24 2.88 -1.23
N LEU A 100 5.74 2.58 -0.03
CA LEU A 100 4.29 2.61 0.25
C LEU A 100 3.77 4.06 0.43
N TYR A 101 4.65 5.01 0.76
CA TYR A 101 4.31 6.42 0.88
C TYR A 101 3.79 6.97 -0.47
N THR A 102 4.38 6.58 -1.60
CA THR A 102 3.92 7.06 -2.92
C THR A 102 2.57 6.46 -3.35
N ALA A 103 2.29 5.20 -2.98
CA ALA A 103 1.00 4.56 -3.27
C ALA A 103 -0.14 5.00 -2.32
N ILE A 104 0.18 5.46 -1.09
CA ILE A 104 -0.82 5.75 -0.05
C ILE A 104 -1.00 7.25 0.24
N VAL A 105 -0.05 8.14 -0.10
CA VAL A 105 -0.20 9.60 0.12
C VAL A 105 -1.49 10.16 -0.51
N ASN A 106 -1.98 9.58 -1.61
CA ASN A 106 -3.27 9.96 -2.19
C ASN A 106 -4.51 9.57 -1.36
N PHE A 107 -4.41 8.68 -0.37
CA PHE A 107 -5.53 8.43 0.55
C PHE A 107 -5.76 9.61 1.51
N ASN A 108 -4.68 10.27 1.98
CA ASN A 108 -4.80 11.39 2.91
C ASN A 108 -5.17 12.70 2.19
N GLU A 109 -4.65 12.94 0.99
CA GLU A 109 -5.02 14.13 0.20
C GLU A 109 -6.47 14.08 -0.30
N TYR A 110 -7.00 12.88 -0.58
CA TYR A 110 -8.41 12.70 -0.96
C TYR A 110 -9.37 13.01 0.20
N THR A 111 -9.12 12.50 1.41
CA THR A 111 -9.98 12.78 2.59
C THR A 111 -9.98 14.24 3.05
N ARG A 112 -9.07 15.08 2.55
CA ARG A 112 -8.99 16.51 2.86
C ARG A 112 -9.73 17.38 1.84
N ASN A 113 -10.01 16.85 0.64
CA ASN A 113 -10.66 17.58 -0.45
C ASN A 113 -12.17 17.28 -0.58
N GLU A 114 -12.74 16.44 0.30
CA GLU A 114 -14.18 16.18 0.42
C GLU A 114 -14.82 16.87 1.66
N LYS A 115 -14.21 17.95 2.17
CA LYS A 115 -14.84 18.88 3.14
C LYS A 115 -14.77 20.31 2.65
#